data_AF-A0AAF0VYR5-F1
#
_entry.id   AF-A0AAF0VYR5-F1
#
_cell.length_a   1.000
_cell.length_b   1.000
_cell.length_c   1.000
_cell.angle_alpha   90.00
_cell.angle_beta   90.00
_cell.angle_gamma   90.00
#
_symmetry.space_group_name_H-M   'P 1'
#
loop_
_entity.id
_entity.type
_entity.pdbx_description
1 polymer ?
#
loop_
_entity_poly.entity_id
_entity_poly.type
_entity_poly.pdbx_seq_one_letter_code
_entity_poly.pdbx_strand_id
1 'polypeptide(L)'
;MRLARRWTFTIAAVVIAVVALAVSRLGLFGPSSEECRPVKDVLAFNTAQAEQIASKTADSKGVPTVAEEGAYQAWADGVAERAQNVHEPELARDATQLASLANEFVGKFSEVRIAAQSQAPGAPAPPAVFQMDLLNTQIADSLKKLSDACG
;
A
#
# COMPACT_ATOMS: atom_id res chain seq x y z
N MET A 1 25.46 -2.58 30.44
CA MET A 1 24.25 -2.23 29.65
C MET A 1 24.65 -2.21 28.18
N ARG A 2 24.15 -3.14 27.36
CA ARG A 2 24.29 -3.09 25.90
C ARG A 2 22.88 -3.03 25.35
N LEU A 3 22.48 -1.86 24.86
CA LEU A 3 21.18 -1.69 24.20
C LEU A 3 21.15 -2.67 23.03
N ALA A 4 20.38 -3.75 23.17
CA ALA A 4 19.96 -4.56 22.03
C ALA A 4 19.40 -3.59 21.00
N ARG A 5 20.03 -3.50 19.84
CA ARG A 5 19.57 -2.67 18.73
C ARG A 5 18.25 -3.29 18.26
N ARG A 6 17.15 -2.87 18.92
CA ARG A 6 15.79 -3.31 18.61
C ARG A 6 15.58 -2.93 17.16
N TRP A 7 15.26 -3.92 16.34
CA TRP A 7 14.69 -3.72 15.02
C TRP A 7 13.43 -2.89 15.19
N THR A 8 13.54 -1.57 15.15
CA THR A 8 12.38 -0.69 15.05
C THR A 8 11.95 -0.78 13.59
N PHE A 9 11.13 -1.80 13.30
CA PHE A 9 10.21 -1.68 12.19
C PHE A 9 9.23 -0.59 12.58
N THR A 10 9.58 0.66 12.34
CA THR A 10 8.54 1.59 11.98
C THR A 10 7.99 1.00 10.69
N ILE A 11 6.87 0.26 10.77
CA ILE A 11 5.96 0.10 9.65
C ILE A 11 5.47 1.52 9.39
N ALA A 12 6.35 2.32 8.80
CA ALA A 12 6.04 3.67 8.44
C ALA A 12 4.97 3.49 7.39
N ALA A 13 3.81 4.04 7.71
CA ALA A 13 2.66 4.22 6.87
C ALA A 13 3.06 4.91 5.55
N VAL A 14 3.72 4.21 4.63
CA VAL A 14 4.14 4.72 3.32
C VAL A 14 3.22 4.20 2.21
N VAL A 15 2.02 3.75 2.55
CA VAL A 15 0.92 3.60 1.56
C VAL A 15 0.32 4.98 1.23
N ILE A 16 0.75 6.06 1.92
CA ILE A 16 -0.08 7.24 2.09
C ILE A 16 0.72 8.51 2.38
N ALA A 17 1.10 9.15 1.31
CA ALA A 17 0.97 10.59 1.19
C ALA A 17 1.21 10.85 -0.28
N VAL A 18 0.57 11.89 -0.82
CA VAL A 18 0.73 12.34 -2.20
C VAL A 18 -0.16 11.59 -3.20
N VAL A 19 -1.48 11.70 -3.01
CA VAL A 19 -2.36 12.07 -4.13
C VAL A 19 -3.45 13.05 -3.68
N ALA A 20 -3.09 14.06 -2.89
CA ALA A 20 -4.04 15.13 -2.51
C ALA A 20 -4.03 16.32 -3.49
N LEU A 21 -3.17 16.32 -4.51
CA LEU A 21 -2.83 17.55 -5.26
C LEU A 21 -2.82 17.42 -6.79
N ALA A 22 -3.50 16.43 -7.37
CA ALA A 22 -3.62 16.31 -8.83
C ALA A 22 -5.02 16.58 -9.39
N VAL A 23 -6.08 16.60 -8.58
CA VAL A 23 -7.49 16.63 -9.08
C VAL A 23 -7.97 18.02 -9.58
N SER A 24 -7.11 19.05 -9.55
CA SER A 24 -7.59 20.43 -9.77
C SER A 24 -7.13 21.13 -11.04
N ARG A 25 -6.24 20.55 -11.86
CA ARG A 25 -5.74 21.27 -13.05
C ARG A 25 -5.29 20.33 -14.17
N LEU A 26 -6.19 20.03 -15.12
CA LEU A 26 -5.98 19.99 -16.59
C LEU A 26 -6.93 19.00 -17.30
N GLY A 27 -8.25 19.22 -17.17
CA GLY A 27 -9.26 18.46 -17.91
C GLY A 27 -9.40 18.87 -19.38
N LEU A 28 -8.35 18.72 -20.19
CA LEU A 28 -8.42 19.00 -21.64
C LEU A 28 -8.12 17.80 -22.55
N PHE A 29 -7.46 16.71 -22.09
CA PHE A 29 -7.11 15.57 -22.97
C PHE A 29 -7.04 14.19 -22.26
N GLY A 30 -7.85 13.93 -21.22
CA GLY A 30 -7.89 12.65 -20.50
C GLY A 30 -9.16 11.81 -20.78
N PRO A 31 -9.25 10.58 -20.23
CA PRO A 31 -10.47 9.77 -20.26
C PRO A 31 -11.69 10.58 -19.79
N SER A 32 -12.88 10.26 -20.31
CA SER A 32 -14.09 10.99 -19.94
C SER A 32 -14.30 10.99 -18.42
N SER A 33 -14.99 11.99 -17.88
CA SER A 33 -15.25 12.08 -16.44
C SER A 33 -15.93 10.83 -15.86
N GLU A 34 -16.60 10.04 -16.70
CA GLU A 34 -17.28 8.80 -16.35
C GLU A 34 -16.29 7.63 -16.22
N GLU A 35 -15.35 7.47 -17.16
CA GLU A 35 -14.30 6.44 -17.12
C GLU A 35 -13.34 6.62 -15.93
N CYS A 36 -13.13 7.87 -15.51
CA CYS A 36 -12.29 8.17 -14.36
C CYS A 36 -13.00 8.06 -13.00
N ARG A 37 -14.33 7.85 -12.97
CA ARG A 37 -15.06 7.73 -11.70
C ARG A 37 -14.60 6.53 -10.87
N PRO A 38 -14.49 5.30 -11.43
CA PRO A 38 -14.01 4.14 -10.68
C PRO A 38 -12.56 4.31 -10.18
N VAL A 39 -11.70 4.97 -10.97
CA VAL A 39 -10.32 5.27 -10.54
C VAL A 39 -10.31 6.23 -9.36
N LYS A 40 -11.15 7.28 -9.38
CA LYS A 40 -11.30 8.19 -8.24
C LYS A 40 -11.78 7.47 -6.98
N ASP A 41 -12.65 6.47 -7.12
CA ASP A 41 -13.11 5.65 -5.99
C ASP A 41 -11.97 4.79 -5.41
N VAL A 42 -11.09 4.22 -6.25
CA VAL A 42 -9.87 3.52 -5.80
C VAL A 42 -8.95 4.48 -5.02
N LEU A 43 -8.67 5.66 -5.58
CA LEU A 43 -7.76 6.64 -4.97
C LEU A 43 -8.30 7.21 -3.65
N ALA A 44 -9.61 7.49 -3.60
CA ALA A 44 -10.29 7.96 -2.39
C ALA A 44 -10.28 6.89 -1.29
N PHE A 45 -10.56 5.63 -1.66
CA PHE A 45 -10.49 4.52 -0.71
C PHE A 45 -9.07 4.32 -0.17
N ASN A 46 -8.05 4.35 -1.04
CA ASN A 46 -6.66 4.25 -0.60
C ASN A 46 -6.34 5.35 0.42
N THR A 47 -6.72 6.60 0.14
CA THR A 47 -6.50 7.76 1.02
C THR A 47 -7.28 7.70 2.34
N ALA A 48 -8.44 7.05 2.38
CA ALA A 48 -9.19 6.85 3.62
C ALA A 48 -8.62 5.70 4.46
N GLN A 49 -8.34 4.54 3.85
CA GLN A 49 -7.79 3.35 4.54
C GLN A 49 -6.42 3.62 5.12
N ALA A 50 -5.65 4.35 4.35
CA ALA A 50 -4.45 5.00 4.79
C ALA A 50 -4.48 5.60 6.20
N GLU A 51 -5.33 6.61 6.42
CA GLU A 51 -5.42 7.33 7.69
C GLU A 51 -5.83 6.37 8.82
N GLN A 52 -6.67 5.38 8.50
CA GLN A 52 -7.06 4.32 9.44
C GLN A 52 -5.92 3.39 9.80
N ILE A 53 -5.06 3.00 8.84
CA ILE A 53 -3.90 2.17 9.10
C ILE A 53 -2.87 2.98 9.90
N ALA A 54 -2.54 4.20 9.46
CA ALA A 54 -1.59 5.07 10.14
C ALA A 54 -1.98 5.33 11.60
N SER A 55 -3.27 5.57 11.88
CA SER A 55 -3.76 5.76 13.26
C SER A 55 -3.69 4.49 14.12
N LYS A 56 -3.70 3.30 13.52
CA LYS A 56 -3.62 2.00 14.22
C LYS A 56 -2.20 1.46 14.35
N THR A 57 -1.27 1.92 13.51
CA THR A 57 0.10 1.40 13.42
C THR A 57 1.18 2.44 13.74
N ALA A 58 0.83 3.66 14.12
CA ALA A 58 1.78 4.73 14.42
C ALA A 58 2.86 4.34 15.46
N ASP A 59 2.49 3.53 16.45
CA ASP A 59 3.40 3.04 17.50
C ASP A 59 3.93 1.62 17.24
N SER A 60 3.58 1.02 16.10
CA SER A 60 4.01 -0.33 15.75
C SER A 60 5.52 -0.38 15.59
N LYS A 61 6.13 -1.28 16.36
CA LYS A 61 7.57 -1.52 16.38
C LYS A 61 7.83 -3.02 16.38
N GLY A 62 8.64 -3.48 15.43
CA GLY A 62 9.10 -4.86 15.40
C GLY A 62 8.34 -5.73 14.41
N VAL A 63 8.22 -7.01 14.76
CA VAL A 63 7.58 -8.01 13.91
C VAL A 63 6.09 -7.67 13.71
N PRO A 64 5.57 -7.65 12.47
CA PRO A 64 4.16 -7.39 12.22
C PRO A 64 3.26 -8.39 12.95
N THR A 65 2.17 -7.92 13.52
CA THR A 65 1.17 -8.75 14.21
C THR A 65 0.13 -9.29 13.24
N VAL A 66 -0.66 -10.28 13.69
CA VAL A 66 -1.81 -10.81 12.93
C VAL A 66 -2.90 -9.75 12.77
N ALA A 67 -3.09 -8.89 13.77
CA ALA A 67 -4.06 -7.80 13.71
C ALA A 67 -3.70 -6.77 12.63
N GLU A 68 -2.42 -6.42 12.52
CA GLU A 68 -1.94 -5.51 11.46
C GLU A 68 -2.09 -6.13 10.08
N GLU A 69 -1.67 -7.37 9.90
CA GLU A 69 -1.87 -8.09 8.63
C GLU A 69 -3.35 -8.10 8.24
N GLY A 70 -4.27 -8.37 9.17
CA GLY A 70 -5.71 -8.33 8.90
C GLY A 70 -6.22 -6.95 8.47
N ALA A 71 -5.67 -5.86 9.03
CA ALA A 71 -6.02 -4.50 8.63
C ALA A 71 -5.52 -4.18 7.20
N TYR A 72 -4.31 -4.60 6.87
CA TYR A 72 -3.76 -4.45 5.51
C TYR A 72 -4.45 -5.39 4.51
N GLN A 73 -4.88 -6.59 4.91
CA GLN A 73 -5.68 -7.48 4.07
C GLN A 73 -7.00 -6.83 3.68
N ALA A 74 -7.73 -6.25 4.65
CA ALA A 74 -8.98 -5.54 4.35
C ALA A 74 -8.78 -4.35 3.40
N TRP A 75 -7.63 -3.67 3.47
CA TRP A 75 -7.26 -2.65 2.49
C TRP A 75 -6.99 -3.26 1.10
N ALA A 76 -6.19 -4.32 1.01
CA ALA A 76 -5.89 -4.96 -0.28
C ALA A 76 -7.16 -5.52 -0.95
N ASP A 77 -8.06 -6.13 -0.18
CA ASP A 77 -9.34 -6.63 -0.65
C ASP A 77 -10.23 -5.48 -1.18
N GLY A 78 -10.31 -4.36 -0.45
CA GLY A 78 -11.09 -3.20 -0.89
C GLY A 78 -10.50 -2.48 -2.11
N VAL A 79 -9.16 -2.49 -2.27
CA VAL A 79 -8.50 -2.04 -3.50
C VAL A 79 -8.87 -2.96 -4.67
N ALA A 80 -8.83 -4.28 -4.48
CA ALA A 80 -9.17 -5.25 -5.51
C ALA A 80 -10.64 -5.14 -5.94
N GLU A 81 -11.57 -5.01 -4.99
CA GLU A 81 -13.00 -4.79 -5.26
C GLU A 81 -13.22 -3.55 -6.15
N ARG A 82 -12.49 -2.46 -5.91
CA ARG A 82 -12.64 -1.22 -6.67
C ARG A 82 -11.97 -1.27 -8.02
N ALA A 83 -10.80 -1.92 -8.09
CA ALA A 83 -10.10 -2.14 -9.35
C ALA A 83 -10.96 -2.91 -10.36
N GLN A 84 -11.81 -3.84 -9.91
CA GLN A 84 -12.74 -4.58 -10.77
C GLN A 84 -13.81 -3.70 -11.45
N ASN A 85 -14.09 -2.51 -10.90
CA ASN A 85 -15.04 -1.57 -11.48
C ASN A 85 -14.39 -0.61 -12.50
N VAL A 86 -13.08 -0.70 -12.71
CA VAL A 86 -12.37 0.06 -13.74
C VAL A 86 -12.44 -0.72 -15.05
N HIS A 87 -12.99 -0.12 -16.10
CA HIS A 87 -13.28 -0.82 -17.36
C HIS A 87 -12.54 -0.27 -18.59
N GLU A 88 -12.07 0.99 -18.53
CA GLU A 88 -11.16 1.52 -19.55
C GLU A 88 -9.87 0.66 -19.57
N PRO A 89 -9.45 0.10 -20.73
CA PRO A 89 -8.41 -0.93 -20.78
C PRO A 89 -7.08 -0.60 -20.08
N GLU A 90 -6.54 0.60 -20.27
CA GLU A 90 -5.26 0.98 -19.67
C GLU A 90 -5.41 1.27 -18.18
N LEU A 91 -6.49 1.96 -17.78
CA LEU A 91 -6.81 2.19 -16.37
C LEU A 91 -7.09 0.87 -15.63
N ALA A 92 -7.79 -0.07 -16.26
CA ALA A 92 -8.12 -1.37 -15.68
C ALA A 92 -6.87 -2.21 -15.46
N ARG A 93 -5.92 -2.15 -16.40
CA ARG A 93 -4.59 -2.77 -16.26
C ARG A 93 -3.84 -2.21 -15.06
N ASP A 94 -3.75 -0.88 -14.96
CA ASP A 94 -3.03 -0.22 -13.86
C ASP A 94 -3.72 -0.43 -12.50
N ALA A 95 -5.05 -0.45 -12.46
CA ALA A 95 -5.81 -0.74 -11.24
C ALA A 95 -5.66 -2.21 -10.80
N THR A 96 -5.65 -3.14 -11.75
CA THR A 96 -5.39 -4.56 -11.46
C THR A 96 -3.96 -4.77 -10.95
N GLN A 97 -2.98 -4.07 -11.54
CA GLN A 97 -1.60 -4.10 -11.06
C GLN A 97 -1.49 -3.60 -9.62
N LEU A 98 -2.16 -2.48 -9.29
CA LEU A 98 -2.23 -1.96 -7.93
C LEU A 98 -2.81 -3.01 -6.96
N ALA A 99 -3.91 -3.66 -7.32
CA ALA A 99 -4.53 -4.70 -6.50
C ALA A 99 -3.60 -5.92 -6.29
N SER A 100 -2.86 -6.32 -7.32
CA SER A 100 -1.86 -7.40 -7.21
C SER A 100 -0.73 -7.03 -6.25
N LEU A 101 -0.18 -5.82 -6.38
CA LEU A 101 0.91 -5.34 -5.52
C LEU A 101 0.46 -5.22 -4.05
N ALA A 102 -0.76 -4.74 -3.82
CA ALA A 102 -1.34 -4.66 -2.48
C ALA A 102 -1.43 -6.05 -1.81
N ASN A 103 -1.91 -7.06 -2.55
CA ASN A 103 -1.97 -8.43 -2.04
C ASN A 103 -0.58 -9.03 -1.78
N GLU A 104 0.39 -8.78 -2.67
CA GLU A 104 1.77 -9.24 -2.47
C GLU A 104 2.38 -8.60 -1.22
N PHE A 105 2.15 -7.30 -1.00
CA PHE A 105 2.60 -6.59 0.19
C PHE A 105 2.04 -7.21 1.47
N VAL A 106 0.75 -7.55 1.51
CA VAL A 106 0.14 -8.24 2.65
C VAL A 106 0.76 -9.62 2.88
N GLY A 107 1.00 -10.38 1.81
CA GLY A 107 1.63 -11.71 1.89
C GLY A 107 2.97 -11.70 2.62
N LYS A 108 3.74 -10.61 2.51
CA LYS A 108 5.03 -10.44 3.20
C LYS A 108 4.93 -10.34 4.71
N PHE A 109 3.77 -9.99 5.30
CA PHE A 109 3.62 -9.95 6.76
C PHE A 109 3.90 -11.32 7.38
N SER A 110 3.32 -12.37 6.79
CA SER A 110 3.52 -13.75 7.23
C SER A 110 4.99 -14.18 7.10
N GLU A 111 5.65 -13.83 6.00
CA GLU A 111 7.06 -14.14 5.76
C GLU A 111 7.97 -13.45 6.79
N VAL A 112 7.72 -12.17 7.09
CA VAL A 112 8.47 -11.43 8.11
C VAL A 112 8.29 -12.06 9.49
N ARG A 113 7.05 -12.46 9.85
CA ARG A 113 6.80 -13.15 11.13
C ARG A 113 7.54 -14.47 11.24
N ILE A 114 7.49 -15.30 10.19
CA ILE A 114 8.17 -16.60 10.17
C ILE A 114 9.68 -16.41 10.27
N ALA A 115 10.24 -15.50 9.48
CA ALA A 115 11.67 -15.22 9.50
C ALA A 115 12.13 -14.73 10.88
N ALA A 116 11.34 -13.86 11.53
CA ALA A 116 11.64 -13.34 12.84
C ALA A 116 11.65 -14.40 13.96
N GLN A 117 10.92 -15.51 13.82
CA GLN A 117 10.95 -16.62 14.79
C GLN A 117 12.31 -17.34 14.83
N SER A 118 13.01 -17.38 13.69
CA SER A 118 14.31 -18.05 13.55
C SER A 118 15.51 -17.13 13.81
N GLN A 119 15.24 -15.86 14.10
CA GLN A 119 16.25 -14.81 14.07
C GLN A 119 16.94 -14.64 15.44
N ALA A 120 18.27 -14.67 15.43
CA ALA A 120 19.06 -14.42 16.63
C ALA A 120 18.91 -12.96 17.11
N PRO A 121 18.95 -12.69 18.42
CA PRO A 121 18.90 -11.33 18.95
C PRO A 121 19.97 -10.42 18.31
N GLY A 122 19.55 -9.36 17.63
CA GLY A 122 20.43 -8.38 16.97
C GLY A 122 20.88 -8.73 15.54
N ALA A 123 20.43 -9.85 14.97
CA ALA A 123 20.65 -10.16 13.56
C ALA A 123 19.98 -9.12 12.62
N PRO A 124 20.47 -8.92 11.39
CA PRO A 124 19.91 -7.96 10.42
C PRO A 124 18.51 -8.37 9.91
N ALA A 125 17.82 -7.50 9.18
CA ALA A 125 16.43 -7.70 8.74
C ALA A 125 16.31 -9.01 8.00
N PRO A 126 15.16 -9.69 8.13
CA PRO A 126 14.73 -10.59 7.08
C PRO A 126 14.71 -9.89 5.71
N PRO A 127 15.13 -10.55 4.62
CA PRO A 127 15.00 -10.00 3.27
C PRO A 127 13.57 -9.54 2.92
N ALA A 128 12.55 -10.20 3.48
CA ALA A 128 11.14 -9.86 3.31
C ALA A 128 10.82 -8.41 3.70
N VAL A 129 11.54 -7.82 4.65
CA VAL A 129 11.35 -6.41 5.07
C VAL A 129 11.69 -5.46 3.93
N PHE A 130 12.85 -5.67 3.29
CA PHE A 130 13.28 -4.85 2.15
C PHE A 130 12.38 -5.06 0.92
N GLN A 131 11.81 -6.27 0.76
CA GLN A 131 10.83 -6.54 -0.30
C GLN A 131 9.53 -5.76 -0.08
N MET A 132 9.09 -5.62 1.17
CA MET A 132 7.93 -4.78 1.49
C MET A 132 8.17 -3.32 1.14
N ASP A 133 9.35 -2.77 1.41
CA ASP A 133 9.71 -1.40 1.02
C ASP A 133 9.65 -1.21 -0.51
N LEU A 134 10.18 -2.18 -1.27
CA LEU A 134 10.14 -2.16 -2.72
C LEU A 134 8.71 -2.25 -3.27
N LEU A 135 7.88 -3.13 -2.70
CA LEU A 135 6.46 -3.25 -3.05
C LEU A 135 5.72 -1.95 -2.75
N ASN A 136 6.05 -1.30 -1.63
CA ASN A 136 5.47 -0.03 -1.26
C ASN A 136 5.79 1.08 -2.29
N THR A 137 7.03 1.15 -2.77
CA THR A 137 7.39 2.07 -3.87
C THR A 137 6.56 1.79 -5.13
N GLN A 138 6.42 0.52 -5.52
CA GLN A 138 5.64 0.14 -6.70
C GLN A 138 4.14 0.47 -6.54
N ILE A 139 3.58 0.29 -5.35
CA ILE A 139 2.20 0.68 -5.02
C ILE A 139 2.03 2.19 -5.19
N ALA A 140 2.95 2.98 -4.63
CA ALA A 140 2.91 4.44 -4.76
C ALA A 140 3.00 4.91 -6.21
N ASP A 141 3.88 4.29 -7.01
CA ASP A 141 4.00 4.58 -8.44
C ASP A 141 2.72 4.23 -9.21
N SER A 142 2.07 3.10 -8.88
CA SER A 142 0.81 2.69 -9.50
C SER A 142 -0.33 3.64 -9.16
N LEU A 143 -0.44 4.08 -7.90
CA LEU A 143 -1.40 5.10 -7.46
C LEU A 143 -1.17 6.43 -8.19
N LYS A 144 0.09 6.83 -8.34
CA LYS A 144 0.46 8.05 -9.07
C LYS A 144 0.05 7.97 -10.54
N LYS A 145 0.30 6.85 -11.23
CA LYS A 145 -0.12 6.67 -12.64
C LYS A 145 -1.63 6.81 -12.81
N LEU A 146 -2.40 6.12 -11.97
CA LEU A 146 -3.86 6.21 -11.96
C LEU A 146 -4.33 7.64 -11.70
N SER A 147 -3.67 8.36 -10.79
CA SER A 147 -3.98 9.76 -10.55
C SER A 147 -3.60 10.68 -11.70
N ASP A 148 -2.44 10.50 -12.32
CA ASP A 148 -1.98 11.35 -13.41
C ASP A 148 -2.89 11.16 -14.64
N ALA A 149 -3.48 9.97 -14.81
CA ALA A 149 -4.44 9.69 -15.88
C ALA A 149 -5.84 10.30 -15.64
N CYS A 150 -6.24 10.51 -14.38
CA CYS A 150 -7.62 10.88 -14.00
C CYS A 150 -7.77 12.13 -13.11
N GLY A 151 -6.66 12.84 -12.85
CA GLY A 151 -6.56 14.07 -12.07
C GLY A 151 -6.88 15.34 -12.86
#